data_AF-F8X2F1-F1
#
_entry.id   AF-F8X2F1-F1
#
_cell.length_a   1.000
_cell.length_b   1.000
_cell.length_c   1.000
_cell.angle_alpha   90.00
_cell.angle_beta   90.00
_cell.angle_gamma   90.00
#
_symmetry.space_group_name_H-M   'P 1'
#
loop_
_entity.id
_entity.type
_entity.pdbx_description
1 polymer ?
#
loop_
_entity_poly.entity_id
_entity_poly.type
_entity_poly.pdbx_seq_one_letter_code
_entity_poly.pdbx_strand_id
1 'polypeptide(L)'
;MKYLKSKYRIAAFIIAGIMLTACSEDINVGTLDENKYSTGDGSVMGYISDSKGKRMFSNVEFRDAGDMYLQLKTTAKLASEGTVTVSYDETVLAEYNNTYGTAYDAFPQAKVTFADGGIIKLNKGSEQSADMKVSYTSEGDLSPKKSYVIPLRMKVTSGDFKLAEADQTRMIFIKDLTGLPDCTKYVDGAPGVKVFSCMEINDTNPLNNLSFTLAGSGKPLVDALILFSANINYNEETGRVYIFNNENVKAILDNREKYLKPLQDRGIKIILGLLGNHDRSGVANMSKETAQEFAKEVKAMCDAYQLDGIFVDDEYSKYEYSNITPGFVYPGKEPAARLCYEVKKIQPERWVVAYCYSTTYGLPSIDGMNSGEFVDYALHDYGGSSDLSSYFPGMPKANMGLYSQEFAQGRIASENNLKKMRDNGYLSHMIFAMDPNRSNFKSSQLTAMQRMARAFYNDELVFDGIKYSKDWR
;
A
#
# COMPACT_ATOMS: atom_id res chain seq x y z
N MET A 1 27.50 -26.13 -51.00
CA MET A 1 27.82 -27.22 -50.06
C MET A 1 28.12 -26.61 -48.69
N LYS A 2 27.23 -26.84 -47.71
CA LYS A 2 27.35 -26.71 -46.23
C LYS A 2 27.83 -25.34 -45.64
N TYR A 3 26.91 -24.56 -45.01
CA TYR A 3 26.67 -24.42 -43.54
C TYR A 3 27.86 -23.76 -42.78
N LEU A 4 27.73 -22.77 -41.87
CA LEU A 4 26.89 -22.74 -40.66
C LEU A 4 26.96 -21.33 -39.95
N LYS A 5 25.79 -20.82 -39.54
CA LYS A 5 25.39 -20.12 -38.28
C LYS A 5 25.95 -18.75 -37.81
N SER A 6 25.03 -17.77 -37.86
CA SER A 6 24.83 -16.64 -36.94
C SER A 6 24.53 -17.09 -35.50
N LYS A 7 25.09 -16.40 -34.49
CA LYS A 7 24.68 -16.47 -33.08
C LYS A 7 25.11 -15.22 -32.28
N TYR A 8 24.10 -14.55 -31.71
CA TYR A 8 24.08 -13.68 -30.52
C TYR A 8 24.78 -12.31 -30.55
N ARG A 9 23.98 -11.24 -30.65
CA ARG A 9 24.25 -9.95 -29.98
C ARG A 9 23.13 -9.71 -28.97
N ILE A 10 23.47 -9.77 -27.69
CA ILE A 10 22.62 -9.39 -26.57
C ILE A 10 22.72 -7.87 -26.45
N ALA A 11 21.59 -7.16 -26.57
CA ALA A 11 21.48 -5.75 -26.20
C ALA A 11 20.97 -5.68 -24.76
N ALA A 12 21.84 -5.24 -23.84
CA ALA A 12 21.47 -4.91 -22.48
C ALA A 12 20.87 -3.50 -22.45
N PHE A 13 19.63 -3.36 -22.00
CA PHE A 13 19.04 -2.06 -21.68
C PHE A 13 19.41 -1.68 -20.26
N ILE A 14 20.27 -0.66 -20.12
CA ILE A 14 20.55 0.04 -18.87
C ILE A 14 19.48 1.14 -18.75
N ILE A 15 18.63 1.07 -17.72
CA ILE A 15 17.73 2.17 -17.35
C ILE A 15 18.49 3.06 -16.37
N ALA A 16 18.99 4.19 -16.86
CA ALA A 16 19.51 5.27 -16.02
C ALA A 16 18.33 6.15 -15.59
N GLY A 17 18.15 6.31 -14.28
CA GLY A 17 17.16 7.20 -13.70
C GLY A 17 17.57 8.67 -13.87
N ILE A 18 16.70 9.46 -14.48
CA ILE A 18 16.76 10.92 -14.46
C ILE A 18 15.49 11.40 -13.76
N MET A 19 15.67 12.09 -12.63
CA MET A 19 14.59 12.82 -11.96
C MET A 19 14.08 13.92 -12.89
N LEU A 20 12.76 14.03 -13.06
CA LEU A 20 12.13 15.22 -13.60
C LEU A 20 11.05 15.70 -12.65
N THR A 21 11.27 16.92 -12.18
CA THR A 21 10.38 17.80 -11.43
C THR A 21 9.08 18.04 -12.19
N ALA A 22 7.95 17.80 -11.54
CA ALA A 22 6.63 18.11 -12.08
C ALA A 22 6.34 19.62 -11.93
N CYS A 23 6.34 20.34 -13.05
CA CYS A 23 5.57 21.57 -13.20
C CYS A 23 4.54 21.32 -14.29
N SER A 24 3.31 21.74 -13.99
CA SER A 24 2.12 21.63 -14.81
C SER A 24 2.29 22.33 -16.16
N GLU A 25 2.54 21.54 -17.19
CA GLU A 25 2.09 21.83 -18.54
C GLU A 25 1.40 20.56 -19.04
N ASP A 26 0.21 20.71 -19.60
CA ASP A 26 -0.53 19.63 -20.24
C ASP A 26 0.41 18.89 -21.18
N ILE A 27 0.80 17.66 -20.81
CA ILE A 27 1.43 16.74 -21.72
C ILE A 27 0.33 16.35 -22.71
N ASN A 28 0.21 17.14 -23.77
CA ASN A 28 -0.29 16.66 -25.04
C ASN A 28 0.68 15.54 -25.43
N VAL A 29 0.33 14.30 -25.04
CA VAL A 29 0.93 13.11 -25.60
C VAL A 29 0.68 13.26 -27.09
N GLY A 30 1.72 13.65 -27.82
CA GLY A 30 1.61 13.99 -29.24
C GLY A 30 0.78 12.94 -29.93
N THR A 31 -0.26 13.39 -30.65
CA THR A 31 -1.04 12.56 -31.57
C THR A 31 -0.08 11.61 -32.26
N LEU A 32 -0.20 10.32 -31.94
CA LEU A 32 0.55 9.28 -32.62
C LEU A 32 0.34 9.51 -34.11
N ASP A 33 1.44 9.66 -34.86
CA ASP A 33 1.35 9.66 -36.31
C ASP A 33 0.97 8.25 -36.76
N GLU A 34 -0.34 8.00 -36.86
CA GLU A 34 -0.93 6.71 -37.18
C GLU A 34 -0.56 6.24 -38.60
N ASN A 35 0.02 7.11 -39.44
CA ASN A 35 0.53 6.73 -40.76
C ASN A 35 1.66 5.69 -40.70
N LYS A 36 2.29 5.49 -39.53
CA LYS A 36 3.27 4.40 -39.31
C LYS A 36 2.65 3.02 -39.06
N TYR A 37 1.32 2.90 -39.04
CA TYR A 37 0.59 1.62 -39.01
C TYR A 37 -0.09 1.27 -40.34
N SER A 38 0.41 1.80 -41.45
CA SER A 38 0.02 1.27 -42.77
C SER A 38 0.72 -0.08 -43.00
N THR A 39 -0.07 -1.15 -43.10
CA THR A 39 0.40 -2.36 -43.77
C THR A 39 0.65 -2.01 -45.23
N GLY A 40 1.70 -2.58 -45.85
CA GLY A 40 2.02 -2.32 -47.26
C GLY A 40 0.91 -2.69 -48.27
N ASP A 41 -0.21 -3.24 -47.80
CA ASP A 41 -1.42 -3.60 -48.56
C ASP A 41 -2.65 -2.69 -48.26
N GLY A 42 -2.56 -1.71 -47.35
CA GLY A 42 -3.65 -0.77 -47.04
C GLY A 42 -4.78 -1.32 -46.15
N SER A 43 -4.60 -2.47 -45.51
CA SER A 43 -5.63 -3.06 -44.63
C SER A 43 -5.79 -2.31 -43.30
N VAL A 44 -7.03 -2.24 -42.78
CA VAL A 44 -7.29 -1.72 -41.42
C VAL A 44 -6.72 -2.70 -40.40
N MET A 45 -5.95 -2.19 -39.44
CA MET A 45 -5.37 -2.98 -38.37
C MET A 45 -6.16 -2.79 -37.08
N GLY A 46 -6.42 -3.89 -36.39
CA GLY A 46 -7.03 -3.92 -35.07
C GLY A 46 -6.02 -4.30 -33.99
N TYR A 47 -6.28 -3.84 -32.77
CA TYR A 47 -5.59 -4.28 -31.56
C TYR A 47 -6.56 -4.31 -30.38
N ILE A 48 -6.24 -5.13 -29.36
CA ILE A 48 -7.02 -5.19 -28.13
C ILE A 48 -6.22 -4.58 -26.98
N SER A 49 -6.83 -3.65 -26.25
CA SER A 49 -6.21 -3.02 -25.08
C SER A 49 -7.10 -3.10 -23.85
N ASP A 50 -6.49 -3.08 -22.66
CA ASP A 50 -7.22 -2.78 -21.43
C ASP A 50 -7.48 -1.28 -21.25
N SER A 51 -8.17 -0.91 -20.17
CA SER A 51 -8.44 0.49 -19.80
C SER A 51 -7.19 1.33 -19.56
N LYS A 52 -6.01 0.69 -19.42
CA LYS A 52 -4.70 1.35 -19.28
C LYS A 52 -3.91 1.37 -20.59
N GLY A 53 -4.53 0.96 -21.71
CA GLY A 53 -3.89 0.89 -23.02
C GLY A 53 -2.92 -0.28 -23.21
N LYS A 54 -2.81 -1.22 -22.26
CA LYS A 54 -1.90 -2.36 -22.40
C LYS A 54 -2.48 -3.40 -23.34
N ARG A 55 -1.65 -3.94 -24.24
CA ARG A 55 -2.06 -4.86 -25.32
C ARG A 55 -1.69 -6.33 -25.06
N MET A 56 -0.43 -6.57 -24.75
CA MET A 56 0.14 -7.93 -24.67
C MET A 56 -0.09 -8.60 -23.32
N PHE A 57 0.13 -7.86 -22.24
CA PHE A 57 0.06 -8.40 -20.90
C PHE A 57 -0.46 -7.38 -19.89
N SER A 58 -1.04 -7.92 -18.82
CA SER A 58 -1.45 -7.17 -17.64
C SER A 58 -1.02 -7.96 -16.40
N ASN A 59 -0.64 -7.24 -15.35
CA ASN A 59 -0.40 -7.83 -14.03
C ASN A 59 -1.54 -7.36 -13.13
N VAL A 60 -2.19 -8.31 -12.46
CA VAL A 60 -3.28 -8.05 -11.53
C VAL A 60 -3.07 -8.85 -10.25
N GLU A 61 -3.52 -8.27 -9.15
CA GLU A 61 -3.60 -8.94 -7.86
C GLU A 61 -5.01 -8.71 -7.32
N PHE A 62 -5.57 -9.71 -6.63
CA PHE A 62 -6.92 -9.59 -6.10
C PHE A 62 -7.11 -10.42 -4.83
N ARG A 63 -8.19 -10.11 -4.12
CA ARG A 63 -8.77 -10.90 -3.04
C ARG A 63 -10.22 -11.19 -3.44
N ASP A 64 -10.63 -12.44 -3.37
CA ASP A 64 -11.97 -12.97 -3.70
C ASP A 64 -12.32 -12.93 -5.20
N ALA A 65 -12.35 -11.74 -5.81
CA ALA A 65 -12.66 -11.56 -7.23
C ALA A 65 -11.96 -10.33 -7.85
N GLY A 66 -11.87 -10.33 -9.17
CA GLY A 66 -11.41 -9.16 -9.94
C GLY A 66 -11.99 -9.14 -11.35
N ASP A 67 -11.98 -7.94 -11.93
CA ASP A 67 -12.48 -7.67 -13.27
C ASP A 67 -11.37 -7.01 -14.13
N MET A 68 -11.41 -7.28 -15.43
CA MET A 68 -10.63 -6.58 -16.45
C MET A 68 -11.52 -6.27 -17.63
N TYR A 69 -11.31 -5.11 -18.26
CA TYR A 69 -12.09 -4.67 -19.40
C TYR A 69 -11.19 -4.63 -20.63
N LEU A 70 -11.64 -5.24 -21.71
CA LEU A 70 -10.95 -5.29 -23.00
C LEU A 70 -11.74 -4.53 -24.05
N GLN A 71 -11.04 -3.76 -24.87
CA GLN A 71 -11.60 -3.03 -25.99
C GLN A 71 -10.88 -3.39 -27.28
N LEU A 72 -11.63 -3.57 -28.36
CA LEU A 72 -11.10 -3.60 -29.72
C LEU A 72 -10.98 -2.18 -30.22
N LYS A 73 -9.81 -1.84 -30.75
CA LYS A 73 -9.54 -0.56 -31.43
C LYS A 73 -8.96 -0.82 -32.81
N THR A 74 -9.29 0.04 -33.77
CA THR A 74 -8.80 -0.06 -35.15
C THR A 74 -8.13 1.23 -35.61
N THR A 75 -7.20 1.13 -36.57
CA THR A 75 -6.46 2.27 -37.14
C THR A 75 -7.29 3.13 -38.10
N ALA A 76 -8.53 2.73 -38.37
CA ALA A 76 -9.50 3.47 -39.16
C ALA A 76 -10.91 2.94 -38.89
N LYS A 77 -11.93 3.75 -39.20
CA LYS A 77 -13.34 3.37 -39.16
C LYS A 77 -13.62 2.16 -40.06
N LEU A 78 -14.30 1.16 -39.51
CA LEU A 78 -14.70 -0.01 -40.30
C LEU A 78 -15.85 0.30 -41.26
N ALA A 79 -15.76 -0.25 -42.48
CA ALA A 79 -16.81 -0.18 -43.50
C ALA A 79 -18.01 -1.09 -43.19
N SER A 80 -17.77 -2.16 -42.43
CA SER A 80 -18.72 -3.18 -41.98
C SER A 80 -18.57 -3.42 -40.46
N GLU A 81 -19.51 -4.12 -39.85
CA GLU A 81 -19.40 -4.49 -38.44
C GLU A 81 -18.28 -5.53 -38.23
N GLY A 82 -17.44 -5.30 -37.22
CA GLY A 82 -16.33 -6.17 -36.85
C GLY A 82 -16.56 -6.92 -35.55
N THR A 83 -16.11 -8.18 -35.48
CA THR A 83 -16.15 -8.98 -34.26
C THR A 83 -14.84 -9.68 -34.00
N VAL A 84 -14.43 -9.69 -32.73
CA VAL A 84 -13.32 -10.52 -32.22
C VAL A 84 -13.85 -11.43 -31.13
N THR A 85 -13.55 -12.72 -31.22
CA THR A 85 -13.76 -13.67 -30.12
C THR A 85 -12.50 -13.73 -29.25
N VAL A 86 -12.70 -13.60 -27.95
CA VAL A 86 -11.72 -13.81 -26.88
C VAL A 86 -12.02 -15.17 -26.26
N SER A 87 -11.01 -16.04 -26.20
CA SER A 87 -11.12 -17.40 -25.67
C SER A 87 -9.96 -17.71 -24.73
N TYR A 88 -10.24 -18.51 -23.70
CA TYR A 88 -9.20 -19.06 -22.82
C TYR A 88 -8.43 -20.16 -23.57
N ASP A 89 -7.11 -20.08 -23.62
CA ASP A 89 -6.28 -21.02 -24.39
C ASP A 89 -4.92 -21.28 -23.73
N GLU A 90 -4.78 -22.44 -23.07
CA GLU A 90 -3.54 -22.83 -22.39
C GLU A 90 -2.35 -23.04 -23.32
N THR A 91 -2.58 -23.26 -24.63
CA THR A 91 -1.47 -23.42 -25.59
C THR A 91 -0.66 -22.13 -25.71
N VAL A 92 -1.29 -20.97 -25.55
CA VAL A 92 -0.60 -19.66 -25.50
C VAL A 92 0.38 -19.60 -24.32
N LEU A 93 -0.03 -20.10 -23.15
CA LEU A 93 0.86 -20.16 -21.99
C LEU A 93 1.98 -21.18 -22.17
N ALA A 94 1.68 -22.34 -22.75
CA ALA A 94 2.68 -23.36 -23.04
C ALA A 94 3.75 -22.83 -24.01
N GLU A 95 3.35 -22.15 -25.08
CA GLU A 95 4.24 -21.48 -26.03
C GLU A 95 5.10 -20.40 -25.33
N TYR A 96 4.50 -19.59 -24.47
CA TYR A 96 5.21 -18.58 -23.70
C TYR A 96 6.26 -19.21 -22.76
N ASN A 97 5.86 -20.19 -21.96
CA ASN A 97 6.75 -20.90 -21.04
C ASN A 97 7.93 -21.55 -21.78
N ASN A 98 7.66 -22.21 -22.91
CA ASN A 98 8.70 -22.83 -23.75
C ASN A 98 9.65 -21.79 -24.36
N THR A 99 9.12 -20.66 -24.83
CA THR A 99 9.90 -19.60 -25.49
C THR A 99 10.83 -18.90 -24.51
N TYR A 100 10.36 -18.63 -23.30
CA TYR A 100 11.08 -17.82 -22.31
C TYR A 100 11.69 -18.62 -21.16
N GLY A 101 11.55 -19.95 -21.16
CA GLY A 101 12.08 -20.82 -20.11
C GLY A 101 11.42 -20.59 -18.75
N THR A 102 10.16 -20.17 -18.74
CA THR A 102 9.37 -19.93 -17.52
C THR A 102 8.51 -21.15 -17.17
N ALA A 103 7.99 -21.17 -15.95
CA ALA A 103 7.15 -22.25 -15.44
C ALA A 103 5.90 -21.70 -14.73
N TYR A 104 5.20 -20.77 -15.40
CA TYR A 104 3.95 -20.22 -14.87
C TYR A 104 2.83 -21.25 -14.98
N ASP A 105 1.99 -21.30 -13.95
CA ASP A 105 0.79 -22.14 -13.93
C ASP A 105 -0.39 -21.38 -14.55
N ALA A 106 -1.28 -22.09 -15.23
CA ALA A 106 -2.51 -21.50 -15.75
C ALA A 106 -3.49 -21.22 -14.60
N PHE A 107 -4.14 -20.06 -14.60
CA PHE A 107 -5.22 -19.74 -13.66
C PHE A 107 -6.46 -20.54 -14.06
N PRO A 108 -7.12 -21.28 -13.16
CA PRO A 108 -8.14 -22.26 -13.55
C PRO A 108 -9.24 -21.67 -14.45
N GLN A 109 -9.45 -22.26 -15.63
CA GLN A 109 -10.46 -21.78 -16.59
C GLN A 109 -11.86 -21.67 -15.98
N ALA A 110 -12.24 -22.61 -15.11
CA ALA A 110 -13.54 -22.61 -14.43
C ALA A 110 -13.76 -21.39 -13.52
N LYS A 111 -12.69 -20.68 -13.15
CA LYS A 111 -12.71 -19.47 -12.35
C LYS A 111 -12.68 -18.19 -13.20
N VAL A 112 -12.75 -18.31 -14.53
CA VAL A 112 -12.75 -17.18 -15.48
C VAL A 112 -14.07 -17.14 -16.24
N THR A 113 -14.67 -15.95 -16.33
CA THR A 113 -15.89 -15.73 -17.11
C THR A 113 -15.71 -14.55 -18.07
N PHE A 114 -16.30 -14.69 -19.25
CA PHE A 114 -16.29 -13.65 -20.28
C PHE A 114 -17.70 -13.11 -20.46
N ALA A 115 -17.86 -11.79 -20.35
CA ALA A 115 -19.10 -11.12 -20.77
C ALA A 115 -19.35 -11.39 -22.26
N ASP A 116 -20.63 -11.43 -22.65
CA ASP A 116 -21.09 -11.61 -24.03
C ASP A 116 -20.48 -12.85 -24.73
N GLY A 117 -20.16 -13.89 -23.96
CA GLY A 117 -19.53 -15.10 -24.47
C GLY A 117 -18.12 -14.89 -25.04
N GLY A 118 -17.44 -13.81 -24.62
CA GLY A 118 -16.11 -13.44 -25.13
C GLY A 118 -16.15 -12.71 -26.46
N ILE A 119 -17.30 -12.18 -26.88
CA ILE A 119 -17.44 -11.47 -28.16
C ILE A 119 -17.26 -9.98 -27.95
N ILE A 120 -16.21 -9.41 -28.55
CA ILE A 120 -16.03 -7.96 -28.66
C ILE A 120 -16.60 -7.50 -30.00
N LYS A 121 -17.60 -6.61 -29.96
CA LYS A 121 -18.28 -6.08 -31.14
C LYS A 121 -17.86 -4.63 -31.41
N LEU A 122 -17.44 -4.35 -32.65
CA LEU A 122 -17.13 -3.01 -33.15
C LEU A 122 -18.15 -2.62 -34.22
N ASN A 123 -18.94 -1.59 -33.91
CA ASN A 123 -19.96 -1.09 -34.82
C ASN A 123 -19.35 -0.45 -36.06
N LYS A 124 -20.05 -0.57 -37.20
CA LYS A 124 -19.71 0.15 -38.43
C LYS A 124 -19.48 1.64 -38.16
N GLY A 125 -18.44 2.21 -38.78
CA GLY A 125 -18.12 3.63 -38.65
C GLY A 125 -17.46 4.02 -37.32
N SER A 126 -17.18 3.07 -36.43
CA SER A 126 -16.46 3.27 -35.17
C SER A 126 -15.02 2.78 -35.27
N GLU A 127 -14.15 3.33 -34.43
CA GLU A 127 -12.74 2.94 -34.27
C GLU A 127 -12.46 2.26 -32.93
N GLN A 128 -13.46 2.22 -32.04
CA GLN A 128 -13.35 1.65 -30.70
C GLN A 128 -14.67 0.98 -30.30
N SER A 129 -14.55 -0.21 -29.69
CA SER A 129 -15.69 -0.96 -29.14
C SER A 129 -16.08 -0.46 -27.75
N ALA A 130 -17.23 -0.92 -27.28
CA ALA A 130 -17.52 -0.94 -25.84
C ALA A 130 -16.57 -1.92 -25.11
N ASP A 131 -16.54 -1.82 -23.78
CA ASP A 131 -15.79 -2.74 -22.93
C ASP A 131 -16.41 -4.14 -22.91
N MET A 132 -15.60 -5.16 -23.15
CA MET A 132 -15.92 -6.54 -22.80
C MET A 132 -15.23 -6.90 -21.48
N LYS A 133 -16.00 -7.44 -20.54
CA LYS A 133 -15.50 -7.77 -19.20
C LYS A 133 -14.98 -9.21 -19.12
N VAL A 134 -13.75 -9.37 -18.62
CA VAL A 134 -13.18 -10.63 -18.15
C VAL A 134 -13.25 -10.60 -16.63
N SER A 135 -13.99 -11.52 -16.02
CA SER A 135 -14.08 -11.66 -14.57
C SER A 135 -13.34 -12.91 -14.13
N TYR A 136 -12.66 -12.84 -12.99
CA TYR A 136 -11.96 -13.95 -12.38
C TYR A 136 -12.22 -13.99 -10.88
N THR A 137 -12.41 -15.19 -10.32
CA THR A 137 -12.77 -15.40 -8.91
C THR A 137 -11.87 -16.46 -8.26
N SER A 138 -11.76 -16.44 -6.94
CA SER A 138 -11.09 -17.49 -6.17
C SER A 138 -11.78 -17.70 -4.84
N GLU A 139 -11.64 -18.91 -4.30
CA GLU A 139 -12.14 -19.28 -2.97
C GLU A 139 -10.97 -19.49 -2.00
N GLY A 140 -9.76 -19.06 -2.38
CA GLY A 140 -8.54 -19.20 -1.58
C GLY A 140 -7.88 -20.56 -1.66
N ASP A 141 -8.24 -21.36 -2.66
CA ASP A 141 -7.70 -22.69 -2.97
C ASP A 141 -6.37 -22.63 -3.76
N LEU A 142 -6.00 -21.47 -4.30
CA LEU A 142 -4.75 -21.26 -5.02
C LEU A 142 -3.64 -20.77 -4.10
N SER A 143 -2.39 -21.09 -4.46
CA SER A 143 -1.23 -20.70 -3.65
C SER A 143 -0.90 -19.22 -3.84
N PRO A 144 -0.90 -18.40 -2.77
CA PRO A 144 -0.53 -16.98 -2.88
C PRO A 144 0.97 -16.75 -3.15
N LYS A 145 1.78 -17.83 -3.11
CA LYS A 145 3.21 -17.80 -3.42
C LYS A 145 3.49 -18.03 -4.90
N LYS A 146 2.49 -18.40 -5.69
CA LYS A 146 2.62 -18.65 -7.13
C LYS A 146 2.02 -17.49 -7.91
N SER A 147 2.57 -17.25 -9.09
CA SER A 147 1.96 -16.41 -10.11
C SER A 147 1.25 -17.32 -11.10
N TYR A 148 -0.02 -17.02 -11.36
CA TYR A 148 -0.84 -17.70 -12.33
C TYR A 148 -0.99 -16.84 -13.58
N VAL A 149 -1.45 -17.42 -14.69
CA VAL A 149 -1.73 -16.67 -15.92
C VAL A 149 -3.10 -17.05 -16.45
N ILE A 150 -3.94 -16.09 -16.81
CA ILE A 150 -5.07 -16.31 -17.73
C ILE A 150 -4.57 -16.09 -19.15
N PRO A 151 -4.33 -17.16 -19.93
CA PRO A 151 -3.93 -17.04 -21.31
C PRO A 151 -5.16 -16.90 -22.21
N LEU A 152 -5.16 -15.86 -23.04
CA LEU A 152 -6.25 -15.54 -23.94
C LEU A 152 -5.78 -15.58 -25.38
N ARG A 153 -6.63 -16.11 -26.26
CA ARG A 153 -6.51 -16.00 -27.71
C ARG A 153 -7.63 -15.15 -28.28
N MET A 154 -7.24 -14.24 -29.16
CA MET A 154 -8.09 -13.30 -29.87
C MET A 154 -8.18 -13.71 -31.34
N LYS A 155 -9.39 -13.83 -31.87
CA LYS A 155 -9.62 -14.18 -33.26
C LYS A 155 -10.65 -13.27 -33.90
N VAL A 156 -10.29 -12.63 -35.01
CA VAL A 156 -11.25 -11.92 -35.86
C VAL A 156 -12.24 -12.94 -36.43
N THR A 157 -13.52 -12.76 -36.14
CA THR A 157 -14.60 -13.62 -36.63
C THR A 157 -15.47 -12.95 -37.69
N SER A 158 -15.46 -11.62 -37.76
CA SER A 158 -16.07 -10.84 -38.83
C SER A 158 -15.43 -9.46 -38.97
N GLY A 159 -15.63 -8.81 -40.12
CA GLY A 159 -15.19 -7.45 -40.41
C GLY A 159 -13.91 -7.39 -41.24
N ASP A 160 -13.71 -6.25 -41.90
CA ASP A 160 -12.65 -6.03 -42.87
C ASP A 160 -11.37 -5.44 -42.22
N PHE A 161 -10.84 -6.13 -41.22
CA PHE A 161 -9.61 -5.75 -40.51
C PHE A 161 -8.80 -6.98 -40.09
N LYS A 162 -7.52 -6.77 -39.74
CA LYS A 162 -6.63 -7.84 -39.26
C LYS A 162 -6.08 -7.49 -37.87
N LEU A 163 -5.88 -8.49 -37.02
CA LEU A 163 -5.06 -8.34 -35.81
C LEU A 163 -3.60 -8.65 -36.16
N ALA A 164 -2.67 -7.81 -35.70
CA ALA A 164 -1.26 -8.17 -35.75
C ALA A 164 -1.02 -9.44 -34.91
N GLU A 165 -0.01 -10.23 -35.25
CA GLU A 165 0.30 -11.50 -34.56
C GLU A 165 0.43 -11.32 -33.04
N ALA A 166 1.05 -10.23 -32.62
CA ALA A 166 1.18 -9.87 -31.21
C ALA A 166 -0.18 -9.64 -30.51
N ASP A 167 -1.18 -9.08 -31.21
CA ASP A 167 -2.52 -8.81 -30.65
C ASP A 167 -3.49 -10.00 -30.75
N GLN A 168 -3.04 -11.13 -31.32
CA GLN A 168 -3.82 -12.36 -31.35
C GLN A 168 -3.77 -13.14 -30.03
N THR A 169 -2.91 -12.75 -29.11
CA THR A 169 -2.79 -13.37 -27.79
C THR A 169 -2.65 -12.32 -26.71
N ARG A 170 -3.09 -12.65 -25.50
CA ARG A 170 -2.87 -11.82 -24.30
C ARG A 170 -2.67 -12.71 -23.08
N MET A 171 -1.78 -12.29 -22.20
CA MET A 171 -1.59 -12.93 -20.91
C MET A 171 -1.94 -12.00 -19.77
N ILE A 172 -2.84 -12.43 -18.89
CA ILE A 172 -3.13 -11.73 -17.65
C ILE A 172 -2.40 -12.48 -16.55
N PHE A 173 -1.29 -11.93 -16.06
CA PHE A 173 -0.56 -12.46 -14.92
C PHE A 173 -1.30 -12.10 -13.64
N ILE A 174 -1.61 -13.13 -12.84
CA ILE A 174 -2.46 -13.06 -11.67
C ILE A 174 -1.68 -13.46 -10.43
N LYS A 175 -1.77 -12.63 -9.39
CA LYS A 175 -1.46 -13.01 -8.02
C LYS A 175 -2.77 -13.11 -7.23
N ASP A 176 -3.13 -14.33 -6.84
CA ASP A 176 -4.29 -14.56 -5.99
C ASP A 176 -3.90 -14.44 -4.51
N LEU A 177 -4.47 -13.46 -3.81
CA LEU A 177 -4.25 -13.25 -2.38
C LEU A 177 -5.41 -13.75 -1.52
N THR A 178 -6.44 -14.37 -2.10
CA THR A 178 -7.66 -14.82 -1.41
C THR A 178 -7.34 -15.79 -0.28
N GLY A 179 -6.48 -16.78 -0.55
CA GLY A 179 -6.05 -17.77 0.43
C GLY A 179 -5.02 -17.26 1.44
N LEU A 180 -4.60 -15.98 1.34
CA LEU A 180 -3.65 -15.37 2.26
C LEU A 180 -4.40 -14.66 3.40
N PRO A 181 -4.37 -15.17 4.66
CA PRO A 181 -5.04 -14.52 5.77
C PRO A 181 -4.64 -13.04 5.90
N ASP A 182 -5.60 -12.17 6.16
CA ASP A 182 -5.34 -10.78 6.51
C ASP A 182 -5.11 -10.63 8.02
N CYS A 183 -4.85 -9.41 8.49
CA CYS A 183 -4.69 -9.10 9.90
C CYS A 183 -6.03 -8.85 10.64
N THR A 184 -7.18 -8.92 9.96
CA THR A 184 -8.48 -8.61 10.58
C THR A 184 -8.89 -9.71 11.57
N LYS A 185 -8.82 -9.46 12.86
CA LYS A 185 -9.09 -10.46 13.91
C LYS A 185 -10.46 -10.25 14.54
N TYR A 186 -11.13 -11.35 14.89
CA TYR A 186 -12.39 -11.35 15.64
C TYR A 186 -12.27 -12.29 16.84
N VAL A 187 -12.95 -11.96 17.93
CA VAL A 187 -13.09 -12.78 19.13
C VAL A 187 -14.57 -12.81 19.48
N ASP A 188 -15.14 -14.01 19.55
CA ASP A 188 -16.56 -14.23 19.85
C ASP A 188 -17.51 -13.39 18.97
N GLY A 189 -17.15 -13.21 17.69
CA GLY A 189 -17.93 -12.46 16.70
C GLY A 189 -17.77 -10.93 16.76
N ALA A 190 -16.97 -10.39 17.70
CA ALA A 190 -16.65 -8.97 17.80
C ALA A 190 -15.23 -8.66 17.28
N PRO A 191 -14.94 -7.43 16.82
CA PRO A 191 -13.58 -7.05 16.42
C PRO A 191 -12.57 -7.27 17.55
N GLY A 192 -11.44 -7.89 17.22
CA GLY A 192 -10.32 -8.06 18.15
C GLY A 192 -9.50 -6.79 18.35
N VAL A 193 -8.58 -6.82 19.32
CA VAL A 193 -7.62 -5.74 19.55
C VAL A 193 -6.74 -5.53 18.31
N LYS A 194 -6.50 -4.28 17.93
CA LYS A 194 -5.52 -3.88 16.93
C LYS A 194 -4.15 -3.66 17.57
N VAL A 195 -3.13 -4.29 17.01
CA VAL A 195 -1.74 -4.12 17.45
C VAL A 195 -0.99 -3.22 16.48
N PHE A 196 -0.51 -2.08 16.99
CA PHE A 196 0.38 -1.15 16.31
C PHE A 196 1.83 -1.50 16.64
N SER A 197 2.63 -1.88 15.65
CA SER A 197 4.08 -2.02 15.79
C SER A 197 4.74 -0.70 15.39
N CYS A 198 5.13 0.11 16.36
CA CYS A 198 6.00 1.26 16.15
C CYS A 198 7.45 0.79 16.06
N MET A 199 8.02 0.78 14.85
CA MET A 199 9.31 0.15 14.60
C MET A 199 10.37 1.21 14.29
N GLU A 200 11.47 1.17 15.04
CA GLU A 200 12.69 1.92 14.73
C GLU A 200 13.31 1.38 13.43
N ILE A 201 12.93 2.00 12.31
CA ILE A 201 13.36 1.56 10.98
C ILE A 201 14.84 1.83 10.75
N ASN A 202 15.52 2.59 11.62
CA ASN A 202 16.96 2.79 11.49
C ASN A 202 17.72 1.47 11.69
N ASP A 203 17.16 0.58 12.51
CA ASP A 203 17.81 -0.66 12.94
C ASP A 203 17.08 -1.92 12.46
N THR A 204 15.76 -1.86 12.30
CA THR A 204 14.95 -3.07 12.16
C THR A 204 14.21 -3.15 10.82
N ASN A 205 14.29 -4.32 10.18
CA ASN A 205 13.56 -4.59 8.95
C ASN A 205 12.05 -4.79 9.22
N PRO A 206 11.16 -4.02 8.56
CA PRO A 206 9.72 -4.10 8.79
C PRO A 206 9.08 -5.46 8.47
N LEU A 207 9.73 -6.28 7.63
CA LEU A 207 9.28 -7.63 7.30
C LEU A 207 9.25 -8.57 8.52
N ASN A 208 9.95 -8.25 9.62
CA ASN A 208 9.87 -9.01 10.87
C ASN A 208 8.44 -9.11 11.42
N ASN A 209 7.55 -8.17 11.09
CA ASN A 209 6.14 -8.24 11.51
C ASN A 209 5.38 -9.43 10.87
N LEU A 210 5.88 -9.98 9.75
CA LEU A 210 5.27 -11.13 9.09
C LEU A 210 5.55 -12.47 9.78
N SER A 211 6.58 -12.52 10.62
CA SER A 211 7.01 -13.75 11.29
C SER A 211 6.15 -14.15 12.48
N PHE A 212 5.16 -13.33 12.84
CA PHE A 212 4.32 -13.50 14.02
C PHE A 212 2.85 -13.66 13.63
N THR A 213 2.32 -14.86 13.79
CA THR A 213 0.92 -15.18 13.48
C THR A 213 0.22 -15.84 14.66
N LEU A 214 -1.10 -15.89 14.61
CA LEU A 214 -1.92 -16.61 15.57
C LEU A 214 -2.11 -18.06 15.12
N ALA A 215 -2.00 -19.01 16.06
CA ALA A 215 -1.98 -20.45 15.76
C ALA A 215 -3.31 -20.94 15.15
N GLY A 216 -4.45 -20.48 15.68
CA GLY A 216 -5.76 -20.93 15.23
C GLY A 216 -6.15 -20.38 13.85
N SER A 217 -5.81 -19.13 13.55
CA SER A 217 -6.28 -18.43 12.34
C SER A 217 -5.22 -18.19 11.26
N GLY A 218 -3.93 -18.32 11.59
CA GLY A 218 -2.82 -17.96 10.70
C GLY A 218 -2.73 -16.45 10.39
N LYS A 219 -3.55 -15.62 11.05
CA LYS A 219 -3.56 -14.15 10.87
C LYS A 219 -2.34 -13.51 11.54
N PRO A 220 -1.76 -12.44 10.97
CA PRO A 220 -0.71 -11.67 11.64
C PRO A 220 -1.15 -11.14 13.01
N LEU A 221 -0.22 -11.15 13.97
CA LEU A 221 -0.42 -10.46 15.25
C LEU A 221 -0.64 -8.96 15.03
N VAL A 222 0.20 -8.35 14.17
CA VAL A 222 0.25 -6.90 13.92
C VAL A 222 -0.81 -6.49 12.91
N ASP A 223 -1.47 -5.35 13.17
CA ASP A 223 -2.49 -4.73 12.31
C ASP A 223 -2.00 -3.47 11.61
N ALA A 224 -1.05 -2.76 12.23
CA ALA A 224 -0.46 -1.56 11.68
C ALA A 224 1.02 -1.48 12.02
N LEU A 225 1.83 -1.09 11.04
CA LEU A 225 3.23 -0.74 11.20
C LEU A 225 3.36 0.78 11.18
N ILE A 226 3.96 1.35 12.22
CA ILE A 226 4.42 2.74 12.20
C ILE A 226 5.91 2.72 11.85
N LEU A 227 6.27 3.34 10.72
CA LEU A 227 7.65 3.55 10.28
C LEU A 227 8.25 4.68 11.11
N PHE A 228 8.97 4.35 12.18
CA PHE A 228 9.50 5.34 13.12
C PHE A 228 11.00 5.63 12.83
N SER A 229 11.36 6.82 12.33
CA SER A 229 10.47 7.90 11.90
C SER A 229 11.04 8.72 10.74
N ALA A 230 10.16 9.28 9.92
CA ALA A 230 10.46 10.48 9.15
C ALA A 230 10.39 11.71 10.07
N ASN A 231 10.85 12.84 9.56
CA ASN A 231 11.05 14.05 10.34
C ASN A 231 10.34 15.27 9.74
N ILE A 232 9.94 16.20 10.60
CA ILE A 232 9.49 17.54 10.21
C ILE A 232 10.69 18.48 10.32
N ASN A 233 11.02 19.14 9.21
CA ASN A 233 12.13 20.08 9.12
C ASN A 233 11.73 21.37 8.40
N TYR A 234 12.52 22.43 8.60
CA TYR A 234 12.33 23.74 8.01
C TYR A 234 13.43 24.08 7.01
N ASN A 235 13.04 24.48 5.80
CA ASN A 235 13.95 24.99 4.80
C ASN A 235 14.01 26.52 4.89
N GLU A 236 15.12 27.07 5.36
CA GLU A 236 15.29 28.52 5.56
C GLU A 236 15.30 29.33 4.26
N GLU A 237 15.76 28.74 3.14
CA GLU A 237 15.84 29.43 1.85
C GLU A 237 14.46 29.66 1.23
N THR A 238 13.58 28.67 1.37
CA THR A 238 12.22 28.70 0.80
C THR A 238 11.16 29.13 1.81
N GLY A 239 11.50 29.12 3.10
CA GLY A 239 10.58 29.38 4.20
C GLY A 239 9.53 28.29 4.42
N ARG A 240 9.76 27.07 3.91
CA ARG A 240 8.77 25.98 3.95
C ARG A 240 9.12 24.90 4.97
N VAL A 241 8.10 24.39 5.65
CA VAL A 241 8.17 23.13 6.39
C VAL A 241 8.04 21.97 5.40
N TYR A 242 8.83 20.91 5.59
CA TYR A 242 8.87 19.75 4.71
C TYR A 242 9.14 18.45 5.49
N ILE A 243 8.82 17.30 4.87
CA ILE A 243 9.10 15.96 5.39
C ILE A 243 10.52 15.58 5.00
N PHE A 244 11.40 15.48 5.99
CA PHE A 244 12.72 14.91 5.83
C PHE A 244 12.70 13.41 6.11
N ASN A 245 13.04 12.62 5.10
CA ASN A 245 13.28 11.18 5.26
C ASN A 245 14.79 10.97 5.40
N ASN A 246 15.23 10.44 6.55
CA ASN A 246 16.61 9.99 6.68
C ASN A 246 16.91 8.83 5.71
N GLU A 247 18.18 8.45 5.58
CA GLU A 247 18.61 7.42 4.62
C GLU A 247 17.89 6.07 4.78
N ASN A 248 17.57 5.68 6.02
CA ASN A 248 16.87 4.44 6.32
C ASN A 248 15.39 4.50 5.92
N VAL A 249 14.69 5.59 6.29
CA VAL A 249 13.29 5.78 5.88
C VAL A 249 13.21 5.77 4.36
N LYS A 250 14.09 6.53 3.72
CA LYS A 250 14.17 6.62 2.27
C LYS A 250 14.42 5.25 1.63
N ALA A 251 15.36 4.45 2.15
CA ALA A 251 15.65 3.13 1.61
C ALA A 251 14.42 2.20 1.66
N ILE A 252 13.62 2.26 2.73
CA ILE A 252 12.39 1.48 2.86
C ILE A 252 11.32 1.97 1.89
N LEU A 253 11.10 3.29 1.79
CA LEU A 253 10.09 3.89 0.92
C LEU A 253 10.42 3.65 -0.57
N ASP A 254 11.67 3.91 -0.99
CA ASP A 254 12.14 3.70 -2.37
C ASP A 254 12.00 2.23 -2.80
N ASN A 255 12.06 1.30 -1.85
CA ASN A 255 11.93 -0.14 -2.09
C ASN A 255 10.63 -0.72 -1.50
N ARG A 256 9.53 0.05 -1.53
CA ARG A 256 8.25 -0.36 -0.92
C ARG A 256 7.73 -1.72 -1.38
N GLU A 257 7.96 -2.09 -2.65
CA GLU A 257 7.56 -3.40 -3.20
C GLU A 257 8.20 -4.56 -2.44
N LYS A 258 9.42 -4.37 -1.92
CA LYS A 258 10.14 -5.35 -1.11
C LYS A 258 9.74 -5.28 0.36
N TYR A 259 9.70 -4.09 0.96
CA TYR A 259 9.62 -3.95 2.42
C TYR A 259 8.22 -3.69 2.98
N LEU A 260 7.34 -3.05 2.20
CA LEU A 260 6.04 -2.57 2.67
C LEU A 260 4.87 -3.35 2.06
N LYS A 261 4.93 -3.59 0.75
CA LYS A 261 3.86 -4.29 0.05
C LYS A 261 3.57 -5.68 0.63
N PRO A 262 4.55 -6.52 1.03
CA PRO A 262 4.24 -7.82 1.65
C PRO A 262 3.43 -7.72 2.95
N LEU A 263 3.57 -6.61 3.69
CA LEU A 263 2.77 -6.32 4.89
C LEU A 263 1.35 -5.89 4.49
N GLN A 264 1.22 -5.00 3.51
CA GLN A 264 -0.08 -4.57 2.98
C GLN A 264 -0.86 -5.71 2.31
N ASP A 265 -0.16 -6.63 1.63
CA ASP A 265 -0.72 -7.86 1.09
C ASP A 265 -1.33 -8.71 2.22
N ARG A 266 -0.93 -8.53 3.48
CA ARG A 266 -1.50 -9.17 4.69
C ARG A 266 -2.51 -8.27 5.42
N GLY A 267 -2.94 -7.16 4.81
CA GLY A 267 -3.87 -6.19 5.37
C GLY A 267 -3.25 -5.23 6.39
N ILE A 268 -1.94 -5.33 6.68
CA ILE A 268 -1.27 -4.48 7.67
C ILE A 268 -1.18 -3.06 7.12
N LYS A 269 -1.69 -2.10 7.90
CA LYS A 269 -1.65 -0.67 7.57
C LYS A 269 -0.25 -0.10 7.75
N ILE A 270 0.24 0.67 6.78
CA ILE A 270 1.56 1.31 6.85
C ILE A 270 1.40 2.79 7.16
N ILE A 271 1.88 3.19 8.34
CA ILE A 271 1.72 4.53 8.91
C ILE A 271 3.10 5.20 8.96
N LEU A 272 3.22 6.42 8.44
CA LEU A 272 4.48 7.18 8.51
C LEU A 272 4.59 7.91 9.85
N GLY A 273 5.64 7.63 10.64
CA GLY A 273 5.97 8.47 11.79
C GLY A 273 6.46 9.85 11.35
N LEU A 274 5.94 10.90 11.99
CA LEU A 274 6.39 12.28 11.85
C LEU A 274 6.85 12.81 13.21
N LEU A 275 8.16 13.02 13.33
CA LEU A 275 8.85 13.43 14.54
C LEU A 275 9.56 14.78 14.33
N GLY A 276 9.66 15.63 15.35
CA GLY A 276 10.53 16.80 15.28
C GLY A 276 12.00 16.42 15.06
N ASN A 277 12.81 17.37 14.57
CA ASN A 277 14.21 17.08 14.23
C ASN A 277 15.14 18.28 14.45
N HIS A 278 15.10 18.80 15.68
CA HIS A 278 16.06 19.75 16.23
C HIS A 278 16.15 21.11 15.55
N ASP A 279 15.17 21.48 14.72
CA ASP A 279 14.99 22.83 14.18
C ASP A 279 13.69 23.47 14.68
N ARG A 280 13.38 24.68 14.17
CA ARG A 280 12.25 25.50 14.63
C ARG A 280 10.87 24.90 14.32
N SER A 281 10.78 23.94 13.40
CA SER A 281 9.54 23.33 12.98
C SER A 281 9.20 22.09 13.81
N GLY A 282 7.91 21.82 13.94
CA GLY A 282 7.43 20.60 14.55
C GLY A 282 5.93 20.43 14.39
N VAL A 283 5.44 19.31 14.92
CA VAL A 283 4.02 18.91 14.88
C VAL A 283 3.12 20.01 15.47
N ALA A 284 3.62 20.72 16.48
CA ALA A 284 2.79 21.48 17.39
C ALA A 284 2.94 23.00 17.28
N ASN A 285 3.55 23.54 16.22
CA ASN A 285 3.79 24.99 16.12
C ASN A 285 3.54 25.62 14.75
N MET A 286 2.92 24.91 13.81
CA MET A 286 2.60 25.49 12.49
C MET A 286 1.40 26.44 12.58
N SER A 287 1.45 27.58 11.90
CA SER A 287 0.23 28.37 11.67
C SER A 287 -0.78 27.57 10.85
N LYS A 288 -2.03 28.03 10.77
CA LYS A 288 -3.07 27.38 9.97
C LYS A 288 -2.65 27.18 8.51
N GLU A 289 -2.09 28.21 7.90
CA GLU A 289 -1.68 28.21 6.49
C GLU A 289 -0.50 27.24 6.28
N THR A 290 0.48 27.25 7.19
CA THR A 290 1.62 26.33 7.13
C THR A 290 1.18 24.88 7.33
N ALA A 291 0.24 24.62 8.26
CA ALA A 291 -0.32 23.29 8.47
C ALA A 291 -1.09 22.80 7.23
N GLN A 292 -1.80 23.68 6.52
CA GLN A 292 -2.49 23.34 5.27
C GLN A 292 -1.52 22.97 4.15
N GLU A 293 -0.42 23.71 3.99
CA GLU A 293 0.60 23.38 2.98
C GLU A 293 1.35 22.10 3.35
N PHE A 294 1.71 21.93 4.63
CA PHE A 294 2.36 20.70 5.09
C PHE A 294 1.44 19.49 4.97
N ALA A 295 0.13 19.63 5.20
CA ALA A 295 -0.84 18.55 4.96
C ALA A 295 -0.81 18.07 3.50
N LYS A 296 -0.69 18.97 2.51
CA LYS A 296 -0.54 18.58 1.09
C LYS A 296 0.72 17.76 0.86
N GLU A 297 1.82 18.11 1.54
CA GLU A 297 3.06 17.35 1.48
C GLU A 297 2.91 15.95 2.10
N VAL A 298 2.23 15.84 3.24
CA VAL A 298 1.86 14.54 3.83
C VAL A 298 1.02 13.72 2.84
N LYS A 299 0.01 14.33 2.22
CA LYS A 299 -0.82 13.63 1.21
C LYS A 299 0.02 13.15 0.03
N ALA A 300 0.91 13.98 -0.50
CA ALA A 300 1.80 13.62 -1.59
C ALA A 300 2.72 12.43 -1.21
N MET A 301 3.26 12.43 0.01
CA MET A 301 4.07 11.32 0.54
C MET A 301 3.27 10.02 0.63
N CYS A 302 2.07 10.09 1.22
CA CYS A 302 1.20 8.92 1.34
C CYS A 302 0.71 8.41 -0.04
N ASP A 303 0.41 9.31 -0.98
CA ASP A 303 0.01 8.95 -2.36
C ASP A 303 1.17 8.27 -3.11
N ALA A 304 2.38 8.84 -3.04
CA ALA A 304 3.55 8.33 -3.75
C ALA A 304 3.96 6.92 -3.29
N TYR A 305 3.91 6.66 -1.99
CA TYR A 305 4.35 5.39 -1.41
C TYR A 305 3.21 4.46 -0.99
N GLN A 306 1.96 4.84 -1.29
CA GLN A 306 0.75 4.09 -0.95
C GLN A 306 0.64 3.82 0.56
N LEU A 307 0.92 4.84 1.37
CA LEU A 307 0.82 4.75 2.83
C LEU A 307 -0.64 4.90 3.28
N ASP A 308 -0.96 4.26 4.38
CA ASP A 308 -2.30 4.21 4.96
C ASP A 308 -2.58 5.32 5.97
N GLY A 309 -1.58 6.15 6.30
CA GLY A 309 -1.74 7.24 7.26
C GLY A 309 -0.44 7.79 7.84
N ILE A 310 -0.59 8.62 8.88
CA ILE A 310 0.52 9.19 9.66
C ILE A 310 0.38 8.94 11.16
N PHE A 311 1.51 8.96 11.84
CA PHE A 311 1.65 8.97 13.29
C PHE A 311 2.37 10.25 13.69
N VAL A 312 1.75 11.09 14.52
CA VAL A 312 2.35 12.34 14.98
C VAL A 312 2.93 12.19 16.38
N ASP A 313 4.18 12.60 16.52
CA ASP A 313 4.95 12.55 17.76
C ASP A 313 5.66 13.88 17.99
N ASP A 314 5.22 14.61 19.02
CA ASP A 314 5.77 15.92 19.37
C ASP A 314 6.95 15.79 20.34
N GLU A 315 8.07 15.34 19.79
CA GLU A 315 9.37 15.34 20.46
C GLU A 315 10.45 15.93 19.55
N TYR A 316 11.56 16.35 20.15
CA TYR A 316 12.81 16.76 19.49
C TYR A 316 12.80 18.02 18.61
N SER A 317 11.67 18.69 18.43
CA SER A 317 11.63 20.04 17.85
C SER A 317 12.35 21.05 18.75
N LYS A 318 13.01 22.03 18.15
CA LYS A 318 13.65 23.16 18.86
C LYS A 318 12.81 24.41 18.68
N TYR A 319 11.63 24.40 19.30
CA TYR A 319 10.65 25.48 19.15
C TYR A 319 11.16 26.85 19.55
N GLU A 320 10.65 27.87 18.86
CA GLU A 320 10.84 29.27 19.20
C GLU A 320 9.73 29.72 20.16
N TYR A 321 10.13 30.34 21.27
CA TYR A 321 9.20 30.86 22.30
C TYR A 321 9.14 32.39 22.34
N SER A 322 10.03 33.05 21.59
CA SER A 322 10.10 34.49 21.37
C SER A 322 10.60 34.74 19.96
N ASN A 323 10.25 35.88 19.37
CA ASN A 323 10.60 36.22 17.98
C ASN A 323 10.22 35.10 16.99
N ILE A 324 9.02 34.54 17.14
CA ILE A 324 8.54 33.40 16.36
C ILE A 324 8.57 33.72 14.87
N THR A 325 9.22 32.86 14.11
CA THR A 325 9.38 32.97 12.67
C THR A 325 8.02 32.98 11.97
N PRO A 326 7.79 33.87 10.98
CA PRO A 326 6.55 33.88 10.20
C PRO A 326 6.22 32.50 9.62
N GLY A 327 4.95 32.10 9.74
CA GLY A 327 4.48 30.76 9.38
C GLY A 327 4.41 29.78 10.57
N PHE A 328 4.98 30.16 11.73
CA PHE A 328 4.84 29.42 12.98
C PHE A 328 4.04 30.23 14.01
N VAL A 329 3.57 29.52 15.02
CA VAL A 329 2.86 30.04 16.19
C VAL A 329 3.48 29.48 17.46
N TYR A 330 3.02 29.93 18.63
CA TYR A 330 3.50 29.38 19.90
C TYR A 330 3.18 27.88 19.97
N PRO A 331 4.14 27.00 20.33
CA PRO A 331 3.92 25.57 20.32
C PRO A 331 2.83 25.15 21.33
N GLY A 332 1.92 24.26 20.92
CA GLY A 332 0.85 23.80 21.80
C GLY A 332 -0.10 22.80 21.17
N LYS A 333 -1.14 22.45 21.93
CA LYS A 333 -2.13 21.44 21.52
C LYS A 333 -3.01 21.89 20.35
N GLU A 334 -3.34 23.19 20.27
CA GLU A 334 -4.17 23.69 19.17
C GLU A 334 -3.46 23.60 17.81
N PRO A 335 -2.18 24.03 17.64
CA PRO A 335 -1.50 23.85 16.37
C PRO A 335 -1.26 22.37 16.01
N ALA A 336 -1.01 21.51 17.01
CA ALA A 336 -0.93 20.06 16.79
C ALA A 336 -2.28 19.48 16.28
N ALA A 337 -3.39 19.91 16.89
CA ALA A 337 -4.73 19.54 16.45
C ALA A 337 -5.05 20.09 15.05
N ARG A 338 -4.65 21.34 14.76
CA ARG A 338 -4.79 21.97 13.45
C ARG A 338 -4.09 21.15 12.38
N LEU A 339 -2.86 20.71 12.62
CA LEU A 339 -2.14 19.82 11.69
C LEU A 339 -2.91 18.52 11.44
N CYS A 340 -3.33 17.83 12.50
CA CYS A 340 -4.11 16.59 12.40
C CYS A 340 -5.40 16.78 11.59
N TYR A 341 -6.12 17.88 11.87
CA TYR A 341 -7.35 18.25 11.18
C TYR A 341 -7.13 18.51 9.69
N GLU A 342 -6.14 19.33 9.30
CA GLU A 342 -5.91 19.64 7.89
C GLU A 342 -5.41 18.41 7.11
N VAL A 343 -4.61 17.53 7.74
CA VAL A 343 -4.23 16.23 7.17
C VAL A 343 -5.47 15.38 6.94
N LYS A 344 -6.31 15.16 7.96
CA LYS A 344 -7.50 14.32 7.81
C LYS A 344 -8.46 14.86 6.75
N LYS A 345 -8.65 16.18 6.70
CA LYS A 345 -9.57 16.84 5.78
C LYS A 345 -9.28 16.56 4.31
N ILE A 346 -8.01 16.46 3.91
CA ILE A 346 -7.64 16.29 2.50
C ILE A 346 -7.40 14.83 2.08
N GLN A 347 -7.34 13.91 3.05
CA GLN A 347 -7.21 12.45 2.85
C GLN A 347 -8.01 11.69 3.92
N PRO A 348 -9.35 11.86 3.95
CA PRO A 348 -10.20 11.33 5.02
C PRO A 348 -10.18 9.81 5.14
N GLU A 349 -9.82 9.11 4.07
CA GLU A 349 -9.69 7.65 4.00
C GLU A 349 -8.49 7.09 4.76
N ARG A 350 -7.49 7.93 5.09
CA ARG A 350 -6.26 7.53 5.77
C ARG A 350 -6.31 7.81 7.27
N TRP A 351 -5.51 7.06 8.02
CA TRP A 351 -5.44 7.19 9.47
C TRP A 351 -4.54 8.35 9.91
N VAL A 352 -5.01 9.12 10.87
CA VAL A 352 -4.19 10.03 11.68
C VAL A 352 -4.10 9.44 13.08
N VAL A 353 -2.89 9.04 13.47
CA VAL A 353 -2.60 8.44 14.77
C VAL A 353 -1.81 9.42 15.62
N ALA A 354 -2.23 9.68 16.85
CA ALA A 354 -1.52 10.55 17.77
C ALA A 354 -0.79 9.74 18.83
N TYR A 355 0.47 10.08 19.09
CA TYR A 355 1.12 9.65 20.32
C TYR A 355 0.61 10.48 21.50
N CYS A 356 0.14 9.84 22.58
CA CYS A 356 -0.32 10.56 23.78
C CYS A 356 0.88 10.97 24.63
N TYR A 357 1.63 11.94 24.13
CA TYR A 357 2.80 12.51 24.78
C TYR A 357 2.91 14.00 24.47
N SER A 358 3.61 14.77 25.30
CA SER A 358 3.82 16.22 25.10
C SER A 358 2.52 16.97 24.70
N THR A 359 2.54 17.74 23.62
CA THR A 359 1.39 18.51 23.11
C THR A 359 0.40 17.69 22.30
N THR A 360 0.74 16.46 21.92
CA THR A 360 -0.19 15.51 21.28
C THR A 360 -0.95 14.65 22.29
N TYR A 361 -0.65 14.76 23.59
CA TYR A 361 -1.50 14.19 24.66
C TYR A 361 -2.80 14.98 24.79
N GLY A 362 -3.79 14.59 24.00
CA GLY A 362 -5.10 15.19 23.95
C GLY A 362 -5.11 16.47 23.12
N LEU A 363 -6.11 16.59 22.26
CA LEU A 363 -6.19 17.64 21.25
C LEU A 363 -7.55 18.35 21.33
N PRO A 364 -7.59 19.69 21.27
CA PRO A 364 -8.84 20.44 21.27
C PRO A 364 -9.64 20.24 19.98
N SER A 365 -10.88 20.73 19.96
CA SER A 365 -11.66 20.83 18.73
C SER A 365 -11.07 21.88 17.78
N ILE A 366 -11.23 21.63 16.49
CA ILE A 366 -10.79 22.52 15.42
C ILE A 366 -11.97 22.81 14.49
N ASP A 367 -12.25 24.09 14.24
CA ASP A 367 -13.36 24.53 13.37
C ASP A 367 -14.72 23.87 13.70
N GLY A 368 -14.98 23.61 14.99
CA GLY A 368 -16.21 22.98 15.49
C GLY A 368 -16.23 21.44 15.45
N MET A 369 -15.19 20.80 14.92
CA MET A 369 -15.01 19.35 14.87
C MET A 369 -14.27 18.85 16.10
N ASN A 370 -14.77 17.81 16.76
CA ASN A 370 -14.06 17.22 17.90
C ASN A 370 -12.82 16.46 17.44
N SER A 371 -11.78 16.39 18.26
CA SER A 371 -10.52 15.75 17.86
C SER A 371 -10.62 14.26 17.58
N GLY A 372 -11.53 13.54 18.22
CA GLY A 372 -11.81 12.14 17.90
C GLY A 372 -12.45 11.91 16.52
N GLU A 373 -12.87 12.97 15.83
CA GLU A 373 -13.40 12.88 14.45
C GLU A 373 -12.29 13.03 13.41
N PHE A 374 -11.14 13.61 13.78
CA PHE A 374 -9.98 13.77 12.89
C PHE A 374 -8.70 13.06 13.33
N VAL A 375 -8.68 12.48 14.53
CA VAL A 375 -7.66 11.56 15.02
C VAL A 375 -8.29 10.18 15.12
N ASP A 376 -7.87 9.27 14.24
CA ASP A 376 -8.43 7.92 14.19
C ASP A 376 -8.01 7.09 15.39
N TYR A 377 -6.77 7.23 15.90
CA TYR A 377 -6.28 6.50 17.06
C TYR A 377 -5.39 7.39 17.92
N ALA A 378 -5.44 7.19 19.24
CA ALA A 378 -4.51 7.81 20.17
C ALA A 378 -3.84 6.72 21.01
N LEU A 379 -2.51 6.63 20.94
CA LEU A 379 -1.74 5.56 21.58
C LEU A 379 -1.01 6.10 22.80
N HIS A 380 -1.22 5.52 23.98
CA HIS A 380 -0.54 5.93 25.22
C HIS A 380 0.98 5.78 25.13
N ASP A 381 1.71 6.58 25.92
CA ASP A 381 3.08 6.27 26.32
C ASP A 381 3.14 4.93 27.10
N TYR A 382 4.34 4.38 27.26
CA TYR A 382 4.52 3.02 27.71
C TYR A 382 3.95 2.76 29.12
N GLY A 383 2.97 1.85 29.18
CA GLY A 383 2.22 1.50 30.39
C GLY A 383 1.01 2.40 30.70
N GLY A 384 0.81 3.49 29.96
CA GLY A 384 -0.36 4.37 30.12
C GLY A 384 -1.67 3.63 29.87
N SER A 385 -2.65 3.82 30.74
CA SER A 385 -3.87 3.00 30.76
C SER A 385 -5.14 3.76 31.11
N SER A 386 -5.08 5.09 31.14
CA SER A 386 -6.26 5.90 31.43
C SER A 386 -7.17 6.00 30.21
N ASP A 387 -8.47 6.17 30.45
CA ASP A 387 -9.41 6.53 29.40
C ASP A 387 -8.99 7.86 28.73
N LEU A 388 -9.17 7.94 27.40
CA LEU A 388 -8.77 9.09 26.59
C LEU A 388 -9.94 9.95 26.10
N SER A 389 -11.19 9.66 26.49
CA SER A 389 -12.39 10.34 25.97
C SER A 389 -12.37 11.85 26.22
N SER A 390 -11.86 12.29 27.39
CA SER A 390 -11.76 13.72 27.71
C SER A 390 -10.60 14.42 27.00
N TYR A 391 -9.63 13.66 26.52
CA TYR A 391 -8.44 14.16 25.82
C TYR A 391 -8.66 14.22 24.31
N PHE A 392 -9.46 13.29 23.77
CA PHE A 392 -9.88 13.26 22.38
C PHE A 392 -11.40 13.11 22.29
N PRO A 393 -12.18 14.20 22.50
CA PRO A 393 -13.63 14.13 22.48
C PRO A 393 -14.15 13.50 21.19
N GLY A 394 -15.16 12.63 21.29
CA GLY A 394 -15.73 11.91 20.14
C GLY A 394 -14.97 10.63 19.73
N MET A 395 -13.79 10.35 20.30
CA MET A 395 -13.01 9.16 19.95
C MET A 395 -13.70 7.88 20.48
N PRO A 396 -13.90 6.85 19.63
CA PRO A 396 -14.39 5.57 20.10
C PRO A 396 -13.42 4.93 21.10
N LYS A 397 -13.95 4.29 22.15
CA LYS A 397 -13.13 3.58 23.15
C LYS A 397 -12.18 2.55 22.52
N ALA A 398 -12.64 1.86 21.47
CA ALA A 398 -11.85 0.88 20.72
C ALA A 398 -10.55 1.46 20.13
N ASN A 399 -10.51 2.77 19.89
CA ASN A 399 -9.42 3.47 19.22
C ASN A 399 -8.42 4.10 20.21
N MET A 400 -8.68 3.98 21.51
CA MET A 400 -7.80 4.44 22.57
C MET A 400 -6.79 3.34 22.89
N GLY A 401 -5.55 3.54 22.46
CA GLY A 401 -4.47 2.59 22.64
C GLY A 401 -3.93 2.61 24.06
N LEU A 402 -4.07 1.50 24.79
CA LEU A 402 -3.61 1.39 26.17
C LEU A 402 -2.44 0.40 26.31
N TYR A 403 -1.74 0.52 27.44
CA TYR A 403 -0.66 -0.36 27.89
C TYR A 403 0.46 -0.54 26.88
N SER A 404 0.79 0.49 26.11
CA SER A 404 1.89 0.45 25.16
C SER A 404 3.16 -0.14 25.78
N GLN A 405 3.90 -0.92 25.01
CA GLN A 405 5.08 -1.65 25.51
C GLN A 405 6.35 -1.18 24.82
N GLU A 406 7.43 -1.05 25.58
CA GLU A 406 8.76 -0.68 25.06
C GLU A 406 9.67 -1.90 25.01
N PHE A 407 9.83 -2.50 23.83
CA PHE A 407 10.49 -3.80 23.70
C PHE A 407 12.01 -3.71 23.79
N ALA A 408 12.64 -2.60 23.39
CA ALA A 408 14.08 -2.46 23.53
C ALA A 408 14.49 -2.37 25.01
N GLN A 409 13.70 -1.67 25.82
CA GLN A 409 13.98 -1.46 27.25
C GLN A 409 13.33 -2.51 28.17
N GLY A 410 12.52 -3.42 27.63
CA GLY A 410 11.86 -4.47 28.41
C GLY A 410 10.70 -3.99 29.27
N ARG A 411 10.08 -2.85 28.95
CA ARG A 411 8.86 -2.37 29.64
C ARG A 411 7.65 -3.07 29.02
N ILE A 412 7.25 -4.18 29.63
CA ILE A 412 6.21 -5.08 29.12
C ILE A 412 4.96 -5.09 30.02
N ALA A 413 3.80 -5.27 29.42
CA ALA A 413 2.52 -5.34 30.11
C ALA A 413 2.27 -6.76 30.68
N SER A 414 1.50 -6.82 31.78
CA SER A 414 1.03 -8.10 32.32
C SER A 414 -0.15 -8.62 31.50
N GLU A 415 -0.25 -9.95 31.35
CA GLU A 415 -1.36 -10.58 30.61
C GLU A 415 -2.73 -10.21 31.23
N ASN A 416 -2.82 -10.08 32.56
CA ASN A 416 -4.04 -9.68 33.25
C ASN A 416 -4.46 -8.24 32.89
N ASN A 417 -3.53 -7.31 32.75
CA ASN A 417 -3.84 -5.94 32.34
C ASN A 417 -4.32 -5.90 30.88
N LEU A 418 -3.68 -6.69 30.00
CA LEU A 418 -4.06 -6.81 28.59
C LEU A 418 -5.46 -7.42 28.43
N LYS A 419 -5.81 -8.43 29.24
CA LYS A 419 -7.17 -9.00 29.29
C LYS A 419 -8.19 -7.96 29.72
N LYS A 420 -7.93 -7.28 30.85
CA LYS A 420 -8.81 -6.21 31.35
C LYS A 420 -9.00 -5.08 30.34
N MET A 421 -7.95 -4.70 29.62
CA MET A 421 -8.01 -3.70 28.55
C MET A 421 -9.04 -4.10 27.49
N ARG A 422 -8.90 -5.31 26.93
CA ARG A 422 -9.83 -5.88 25.95
C ARG A 422 -11.24 -5.96 26.50
N ASP A 423 -11.42 -6.57 27.67
CA ASP A 423 -12.72 -6.82 28.28
C ASP A 423 -13.49 -5.53 28.59
N ASN A 424 -12.76 -4.42 28.83
CA ASN A 424 -13.33 -3.08 29.04
C ASN A 424 -13.62 -2.32 27.73
N GLY A 425 -13.38 -2.92 26.56
CA GLY A 425 -13.67 -2.34 25.24
C GLY A 425 -12.57 -1.45 24.66
N TYR A 426 -11.36 -1.46 25.23
CA TYR A 426 -10.18 -0.82 24.63
C TYR A 426 -9.51 -1.81 23.69
N LEU A 427 -9.57 -1.53 22.39
CA LEU A 427 -9.20 -2.47 21.33
C LEU A 427 -8.03 -1.98 20.49
N SER A 428 -7.14 -1.17 21.09
CA SER A 428 -5.91 -0.70 20.46
C SER A 428 -4.74 -0.85 21.42
N HIS A 429 -3.56 -1.20 20.90
CA HIS A 429 -2.36 -1.43 21.70
C HIS A 429 -1.11 -1.20 20.86
N MET A 430 -0.09 -0.56 21.41
CA MET A 430 1.19 -0.34 20.73
C MET A 430 2.30 -1.20 21.31
N ILE A 431 3.16 -1.74 20.45
CA ILE A 431 4.50 -2.22 20.80
C ILE A 431 5.51 -1.33 20.08
N PHE A 432 6.54 -0.87 20.79
CA PHE A 432 7.61 -0.06 20.21
C PHE A 432 8.92 -0.85 20.17
N ALA A 433 9.70 -0.63 19.10
CA ALA A 433 11.01 -1.22 18.84
C ALA A 433 11.02 -2.75 18.96
N MET A 434 10.03 -3.45 18.41
CA MET A 434 10.12 -4.90 18.25
C MET A 434 11.25 -5.25 17.27
N ASP A 435 12.18 -6.12 17.68
CA ASP A 435 13.28 -6.61 16.84
C ASP A 435 13.65 -8.06 17.24
N PRO A 436 13.42 -9.05 16.36
CA PRO A 436 13.80 -10.45 16.59
C PRO A 436 15.31 -10.69 16.65
N ASN A 437 16.12 -9.76 16.19
CA ASN A 437 17.59 -9.85 16.20
C ASN A 437 18.20 -9.33 17.52
N ARG A 438 17.44 -8.59 18.32
CA ARG A 438 17.92 -8.08 19.61
C ARG A 438 18.13 -9.20 20.63
N SER A 439 19.13 -9.03 21.49
CA SER A 439 19.51 -10.00 22.52
C SER A 439 18.38 -10.37 23.49
N ASN A 440 17.47 -9.43 23.78
CA ASN A 440 16.33 -9.65 24.67
C ASN A 440 15.08 -10.24 23.97
N PHE A 441 15.17 -10.61 22.68
CA PHE A 441 14.01 -11.11 21.93
C PHE A 441 13.37 -12.34 22.59
N LYS A 442 14.15 -13.39 22.86
CA LYS A 442 13.62 -14.65 23.42
C LYS A 442 13.16 -14.50 24.86
N SER A 443 13.87 -13.70 25.66
CA SER A 443 13.62 -13.58 27.11
C SER A 443 12.52 -12.56 27.45
N SER A 444 12.23 -11.62 26.56
CA SER A 444 11.28 -10.53 26.81
C SER A 444 10.25 -10.38 25.70
N GLN A 445 10.68 -10.00 24.49
CA GLN A 445 9.77 -9.57 23.42
C GLN A 445 8.82 -10.69 22.95
N LEU A 446 9.36 -11.89 22.70
CA LEU A 446 8.58 -13.05 22.29
C LEU A 446 7.58 -13.45 23.38
N THR A 447 8.00 -13.45 24.65
CA THR A 447 7.11 -13.73 25.79
C THR A 447 6.01 -12.69 25.93
N ALA A 448 6.28 -11.41 25.67
CA ALA A 448 5.28 -10.35 25.67
C ALA A 448 4.25 -10.56 24.54
N MET A 449 4.70 -10.86 23.32
CA MET A 449 3.79 -11.15 22.20
C MET A 449 2.97 -12.43 22.41
N GLN A 450 3.52 -13.45 23.06
CA GLN A 450 2.76 -14.64 23.46
C GLN A 450 1.65 -14.30 24.46
N ARG A 451 1.92 -13.41 25.43
CA ARG A 451 0.88 -12.89 26.35
C ARG A 451 -0.19 -12.11 25.60
N MET A 452 0.20 -11.30 24.61
CA MET A 452 -0.75 -10.57 23.77
C MET A 452 -1.67 -11.52 23.01
N ALA A 453 -1.14 -12.57 22.38
CA ALA A 453 -1.96 -13.56 21.67
C ALA A 453 -3.05 -14.17 22.57
N ARG A 454 -2.66 -14.62 23.77
CA ARG A 454 -3.60 -15.19 24.75
C ARG A 454 -4.59 -14.16 25.29
N ALA A 455 -4.11 -12.96 25.62
CA ALA A 455 -4.94 -11.92 26.23
C ALA A 455 -5.94 -11.31 25.25
N PHE A 456 -5.52 -11.08 24.01
CA PHE A 456 -6.33 -10.37 23.04
C PHE A 456 -7.24 -11.30 22.26
N TYR A 457 -6.78 -12.51 21.91
CA TYR A 457 -7.46 -13.36 20.93
C TYR A 457 -7.84 -14.75 21.45
N ASN A 458 -7.54 -15.07 22.71
CA ASN A 458 -7.69 -16.42 23.26
C ASN A 458 -6.96 -17.47 22.38
N ASP A 459 -5.82 -17.10 21.80
CA ASP A 459 -5.04 -17.91 20.86
C ASP A 459 -3.55 -17.92 21.30
N GLU A 460 -2.75 -18.78 20.68
CA GLU A 460 -1.30 -18.82 20.88
C GLU A 460 -0.55 -18.14 19.74
N LEU A 461 0.61 -17.59 20.07
CA LEU A 461 1.50 -16.99 19.08
C LEU A 461 2.37 -18.05 18.42
N VAL A 462 2.44 -18.02 17.09
CA VAL A 462 3.41 -18.75 16.28
C VAL A 462 4.48 -17.76 15.80
N PHE A 463 5.74 -18.09 16.10
CA PHE A 463 6.91 -17.46 15.46
C PHE A 463 7.48 -18.45 14.45
N ASP A 464 7.55 -18.07 13.18
CA ASP A 464 7.99 -18.97 12.09
C ASP A 464 9.51 -19.24 12.06
N GLY A 465 10.27 -18.56 12.93
CA GLY A 465 11.72 -18.69 13.02
C GLY A 465 12.49 -17.80 12.05
N ILE A 466 11.81 -17.12 11.12
CA ILE A 466 12.42 -16.21 10.16
C ILE A 466 12.74 -14.89 10.85
N LYS A 467 13.93 -14.36 10.59
CA LYS A 467 14.36 -13.05 11.05
C LYS A 467 14.90 -12.29 9.86
N TYR A 468 14.33 -11.12 9.62
CA TYR A 468 14.79 -10.22 8.57
C TYR A 468 15.80 -9.27 9.20
N SER A 469 17.06 -9.37 8.80
CA SER A 469 18.07 -8.38 9.17
C SER A 469 17.88 -7.10 8.34
N LYS A 470 18.38 -5.97 8.85
CA LYS A 470 18.58 -4.77 8.04
C LYS A 470 19.51 -5.09 6.87
N ASP A 471 19.00 -4.91 5.66
CA ASP A 471 19.68 -5.26 4.41
C ASP A 471 19.75 -4.09 3.41
N TRP A 472 19.65 -2.87 3.94
CA TRP A 472 20.00 -1.61 3.26
C TRP A 472 21.14 -0.91 3.99
N ARG A 473 21.72 0.09 3.33
CA ARG A 473 22.78 0.92 3.89
C ARG A 473 22.20 2.19 4.45
#